data_AF-A0A3D0Q064-F1
#
_entry.id   AF-A0A3D0Q064-F1
#
_cell.length_a   1.000
_cell.length_b   1.000
_cell.length_c   1.000
_cell.angle_alpha   90.00
_cell.angle_beta   90.00
_cell.angle_gamma   90.00
#
_symmetry.space_group_name_H-M   'P 1'
#
loop_
_entity.id
_entity.type
_entity.pdbx_description
1 polymer ?
#
loop_
_entity_poly.entity_id
_entity_poly.type
_entity_poly.pdbx_seq_one_letter_code
_entity_poly.pdbx_strand_id
1 'polypeptide(L)' 'GQTGVEMEALTEVHVVPLSLFDMCRAVDPAMIMTNVRVLHKQGGKSGQWSRDEG' A
#
# COMPACT_ATOMS: atom_id res chain seq x y z
N GLY A 1 15.28 -3.04 11.42
CA GLY A 1 16.31 -3.72 10.61
C GLY A 1 17.30 -2.69 10.07
N GLN A 2 18.31 -3.13 9.33
CA GLN A 2 19.23 -2.20 8.63
C GLN A 2 18.53 -1.45 7.48
N THR A 3 17.46 -2.04 6.94
CA THR A 3 16.62 -1.46 5.89
C THR A 3 15.24 -1.13 6.42
N GLY A 4 14.59 -0.15 5.79
CA GLY A 4 13.16 0.09 5.98
C GLY A 4 12.32 -1.02 5.33
N VAL A 5 11.04 -1.06 5.68
CA VAL A 5 10.08 -2.09 5.23
C VAL A 5 9.01 -1.52 4.29
N GLU A 6 9.31 -0.41 3.62
CA GLU A 6 8.36 0.27 2.75
C GLU A 6 7.90 -0.63 1.58
N MET A 7 8.79 -1.49 1.08
CA MET A 7 8.50 -2.39 -0.05
C MET A 7 7.60 -3.55 0.35
N GLU A 8 7.76 -4.06 1.57
CA GLU A 8 6.93 -5.10 2.14
C GLU A 8 5.50 -4.58 2.32
N ALA A 9 5.35 -3.38 2.88
CA ALA A 9 4.05 -2.73 3.02
C ALA A 9 3.37 -2.48 1.65
N LEU A 10 4.11 -1.97 0.66
CA LEU A 10 3.57 -1.76 -0.68
C LEU A 10 3.18 -3.07 -1.37
N THR A 11 3.99 -4.12 -1.20
CA THR A 11 3.70 -5.43 -1.76
C THR A 11 2.42 -6.01 -1.17
N GLU A 12 2.22 -5.92 0.14
CA GLU A 12 1.00 -6.37 0.81
C GLU A 12 -0.23 -5.62 0.27
N VAL A 13 -0.16 -4.29 0.16
CA VAL A 13 -1.24 -3.48 -0.39
C VAL A 13 -1.52 -3.78 -1.87
N HIS A 14 -0.56 -4.32 -2.63
CA HIS A 14 -0.81 -4.77 -4.00
C HIS A 14 -1.45 -6.16 -4.09
N VAL A 15 -1.17 -7.05 -3.13
CA VAL A 15 -1.62 -8.45 -3.16
C VAL A 15 -2.96 -8.62 -2.45
N VAL A 16 -3.16 -8.02 -1.27
CA VAL A 16 -4.37 -8.19 -0.46
C VAL A 16 -5.66 -7.79 -1.21
N PRO A 17 -5.72 -6.66 -1.94
CA PRO A 17 -6.94 -6.31 -2.64
C PRO A 17 -7.27 -7.24 -3.80
N LEU A 18 -6.33 -8.07 -4.28
CA LEU A 18 -6.64 -9.08 -5.30
C LEU A 18 -7.68 -10.10 -4.79
N SER A 19 -7.66 -10.41 -3.48
CA SER A 19 -8.69 -11.24 -2.86
C SER A 19 -10.05 -10.54 -2.85
N LEU A 20 -10.09 -9.22 -2.64
CA LEU A 20 -11.32 -8.44 -2.76
C LEU A 20 -11.82 -8.40 -4.21
N PHE A 21 -10.92 -8.27 -5.18
CA PHE A 21 -11.26 -8.37 -6.60
C PHE A 21 -11.87 -9.72 -6.95
N ASP A 22 -11.31 -10.82 -6.45
CA ASP A 22 -11.84 -12.17 -6.68
C ASP A 22 -13.29 -12.30 -6.18
N MET A 23 -13.60 -11.73 -5.01
CA MET A 23 -14.95 -11.73 -4.44
C MET A 23 -15.94 -10.79 -5.16
N CYS A 24 -15.48 -9.62 -5.59
CA CYS A 24 -16.36 -8.55 -6.07
C CYS A 24 -16.44 -8.42 -7.60
N ARG A 25 -15.61 -9.14 -8.37
CA ARG A 25 -15.53 -9.02 -9.85
C ARG A 25 -16.87 -9.19 -10.58
N ALA A 26 -17.80 -9.96 -10.01
CA ALA A 26 -19.11 -10.19 -10.60
C ALA A 26 -20.07 -9.00 -10.42
N VAL A 27 -19.83 -8.19 -9.38
CA VAL A 27 -20.64 -7.00 -9.06
C VAL A 27 -20.13 -5.79 -9.84
N ASP A 28 -18.81 -5.60 -9.86
CA ASP A 28 -18.18 -4.51 -10.60
C ASP A 28 -16.92 -5.02 -11.33
N PRO A 29 -17.00 -5.28 -12.64
CA PRO A 29 -15.84 -5.71 -13.43
C PRO A 29 -14.87 -4.55 -13.74
N ALA A 30 -15.26 -3.30 -13.49
CA ALA A 30 -14.45 -2.11 -13.78
C ALA A 30 -13.73 -1.57 -12.53
N MET A 31 -13.74 -2.31 -11.41
CA MET A 31 -13.00 -1.94 -10.21
C MET A 31 -11.54 -1.60 -10.53
N ILE A 32 -11.00 -0.59 -9.84
CA ILE A 32 -9.60 -0.18 -9.94
C ILE A 32 -9.00 0.02 -8.55
N MET A 33 -7.74 -0.39 -8.38
CA MET A 33 -6.94 -0.02 -7.21
C MET A 33 -6.31 1.36 -7.45
N THR A 34 -6.57 2.31 -6.55
CA THR A 34 -6.02 3.67 -6.65
C THR A 34 -5.33 4.05 -5.35
N ASN A 35 -4.55 5.15 -5.37
CA ASN A 35 -3.91 5.71 -4.19
C ASN A 35 -2.99 4.76 -3.40
N VAL A 36 -2.38 3.77 -4.06
CA VAL A 36 -1.37 2.90 -3.44
C VAL A 36 -0.07 3.68 -3.25
N ARG A 37 0.25 4.02 -2.00
CA ARG A 37 1.44 4.81 -1.64
C ARG A 37 1.78 4.65 -0.16
N VAL A 38 3.05 4.85 0.18
CA VAL A 38 3.49 4.94 1.58
C VAL A 38 2.95 6.23 2.19
N LEU A 39 2.25 6.11 3.31
CA LEU A 39 1.70 7.24 4.07
C LEU A 39 2.63 7.67 5.21
N HIS A 40 3.25 6.71 5.88
CA HIS A 40 4.14 6.95 7.01
C HIS A 40 5.29 5.95 6.99
N LYS A 41 6.46 6.40 7.43
CA LYS A 41 7.58 5.52 7.78
C LYS A 41 8.31 6.07 8.99
N GLN A 42 8.84 5.17 9.81
CA GLN A 42 9.64 5.52 10.97
C GLN A 42 10.91 4.68 10.99
N GLY A 43 12.04 5.34 11.23
CA GLY A 43 13.33 4.70 11.47
C GLY A 43 14.28 4.78 10.27
N GLY A 44 15.46 4.19 10.43
CA GLY A 44 16.56 4.32 9.47
C GLY A 44 17.16 5.73 9.44
N LYS A 45 18.05 5.97 8.47
CA LYS A 45 18.77 7.24 8.32
C LYS A 45 17.85 8.45 8.09
N SER A 46 16.67 8.22 7.50
CA SER A 46 15.69 9.27 7.18
C SER A 46 14.80 9.66 8.36
N GLY A 47 14.84 8.93 9.49
CA GLY A 47 14.04 9.26 10.67
C GLY A 47 12.53 9.02 10.46
N GLN A 48 11.71 9.90 11.01
CA GLN A 48 10.27 9.89 10.78
C GLN A 48 9.93 10.68 9.51
N TRP A 49 9.14 10.07 8.63
CA TRP A 49 8.60 10.73 7.46
C TRP A 49 7.11 10.41 7.34
N SER A 50 6.32 11.43 7.02
CA SER A 50 4.90 11.31 6.76
C SER A 50 4.59 12.04 5.46
N ARG A 51 3.63 11.51 4.70
CA ARG A 51 3.09 12.18 3.52
C ARG A 51 2.10 13.25 3.99
N ASP A 52 2.26 14.48 3.50
CA ASP A 52 1.23 15.51 3.66
C ASP A 52 -0.02 15.13 2.86
N GLU A 53 -1.18 15.23 3.49
CA GLU A 53 -2.46 15.12 2.81
C GLU A 53 -2.71 16.45 2.09
N GLY A 54 -2.44 16.46 0.78
CA GLY A 54 -2.85 17.53 -0.14
C GLY A 54 -4.19 17.21 -0.77
#